data_AF-A0A828RNX5-F1
#
_entry.id   AF-A0A828RNX5-F1
#
_cell.length_a   1.000
_cell.length_b   1.000
_cell.length_c   1.000
_cell.angle_alpha   90.00
_cell.angle_beta   90.00
_cell.angle_gamma   90.00
#
_symmetry.space_group_name_H-M   'P 1'
#
loop_
_entity.id
_entity.type
_entity.pdbx_description
1 polymer ?
#
loop_
_entity_poly.entity_id
_entity_poly.type
_entity_poly.pdbx_seq_one_letter_code
_entity_poly.pdbx_strand_id
1 'polypeptide(L)'
;MKKAYTFILIGMVFIYLNLPLVGWLVNIAGYLLIVTGTHLLTQHKQNKGLELSKYLCIGLACFELLQQGFYNLIGNNSTYAYILIIALLLIQFFIFYLIIKAAADETESLDIQTYQQVYLIMAIVGLILYILTCFFSGFFALLMGLQVIEFCFLCYVFQYFRTHIK
;
A
#
# COMPACT_ATOMS: atom_id res chain seq x y z
N MET A 1 9.88 -16.59 -7.84
CA MET A 1 9.19 -15.33 -7.45
C MET A 1 7.68 -15.26 -7.69
N LYS A 2 7.09 -15.95 -8.68
CA LYS A 2 5.65 -15.83 -9.05
C LYS A 2 4.63 -15.94 -7.91
N LYS A 3 4.79 -16.93 -7.02
CA LYS A 3 3.86 -17.15 -5.89
C LYS A 3 3.85 -15.94 -4.95
N ALA A 4 5.00 -15.35 -4.69
CA ALA A 4 5.15 -14.21 -3.81
C ALA A 4 4.39 -12.97 -4.32
N TYR A 5 4.57 -12.61 -5.60
CA TYR A 5 3.80 -11.52 -6.22
C TYR A 5 2.30 -11.81 -6.33
N THR A 6 1.90 -13.09 -6.40
CA THR A 6 0.48 -13.47 -6.36
C THR A 6 -0.13 -13.14 -5.00
N PHE A 7 0.54 -13.48 -3.90
CA PHE A 7 0.08 -13.12 -2.56
C PHE A 7 0.01 -11.59 -2.37
N ILE A 8 0.99 -10.85 -2.88
CA ILE A 8 0.98 -9.37 -2.81
C ILE A 8 -0.20 -8.80 -3.60
N LEU A 9 -0.43 -9.30 -4.82
CA LEU A 9 -1.53 -8.85 -5.67
C LEU A 9 -2.91 -9.13 -5.04
N ILE A 10 -3.13 -10.34 -4.50
CA ILE A 10 -4.39 -10.66 -3.83
C ILE A 10 -4.56 -9.82 -2.56
N GLY A 11 -3.49 -9.65 -1.78
CA GLY A 11 -3.55 -8.85 -0.56
C GLY A 11 -3.86 -7.37 -0.82
N MET A 12 -3.23 -6.80 -1.85
CA MET A 12 -3.54 -5.45 -2.34
C MET A 12 -5.00 -5.32 -2.79
N VAL A 13 -5.51 -6.32 -3.52
CA VAL A 13 -6.91 -6.36 -3.95
C VAL A 13 -7.86 -6.31 -2.75
N PHE A 14 -7.56 -7.02 -1.66
CA PHE A 14 -8.36 -6.92 -0.43
C PHE A 14 -8.30 -5.55 0.23
N ILE A 15 -7.13 -4.89 0.24
CA ILE A 15 -6.98 -3.55 0.84
C ILE A 15 -7.74 -2.49 0.02
N TYR A 16 -7.68 -2.55 -1.32
CA TYR A 16 -8.29 -1.55 -2.19
C TYR A 16 -9.76 -1.82 -2.55
N LEU A 17 -10.22 -3.07 -2.60
CA LEU A 17 -11.64 -3.41 -2.80
C LEU A 17 -12.51 -3.03 -1.59
N ASN A 18 -11.90 -2.71 -0.45
CA ASN A 18 -12.63 -2.40 0.77
C ASN A 18 -13.28 -0.99 0.81
N LEU A 19 -13.57 -0.43 -0.37
CA LEU A 19 -14.69 0.48 -0.55
C LEU A 19 -15.95 -0.17 0.08
N PRO A 20 -16.74 0.62 0.81
CA PRO A 20 -16.99 0.61 2.26
C PRO A 20 -17.79 -0.60 2.82
N LEU A 21 -17.67 -1.80 2.26
CA LEU A 21 -18.65 -2.89 2.48
C LEU A 21 -18.14 -4.14 3.22
N VAL A 22 -16.86 -4.24 3.62
CA VAL A 22 -16.38 -5.41 4.40
C VAL A 22 -15.45 -5.03 5.56
N GLY A 23 -15.62 -5.68 6.71
CA GLY A 23 -15.00 -5.26 7.98
C GLY A 23 -13.45 -5.28 8.00
N TRP A 24 -12.88 -4.64 9.01
CA TRP A 24 -11.45 -4.58 9.40
C TRP A 24 -10.68 -5.91 9.23
N LEU A 25 -11.35 -7.06 9.38
CA LEU A 25 -10.81 -8.40 9.13
C LEU A 25 -10.27 -8.59 7.69
N VAL A 26 -10.89 -7.96 6.68
CA VAL A 26 -10.44 -8.05 5.28
C VAL A 26 -9.15 -7.27 5.06
N ASN A 27 -9.02 -6.09 5.69
CA ASN A 27 -7.78 -5.33 5.64
C ASN A 27 -6.62 -6.11 6.28
N ILE A 28 -6.87 -6.73 7.44
CA ILE A 28 -5.89 -7.59 8.11
C ILE A 28 -5.50 -8.75 7.21
N ALA A 29 -6.45 -9.46 6.62
CA ALA A 29 -6.17 -10.55 5.69
C ALA A 29 -5.34 -10.06 4.50
N GLY A 30 -5.68 -8.89 3.96
CA GLY A 30 -4.93 -8.23 2.89
C GLY A 30 -3.47 -7.97 3.27
N TYR A 31 -3.24 -7.32 4.42
CA TYR A 31 -1.89 -7.05 4.91
C TYR A 31 -1.11 -8.35 5.20
N LEU A 32 -1.73 -9.37 5.79
CA LEU A 32 -1.09 -10.67 6.06
C LEU A 32 -0.71 -11.41 4.77
N LEU A 33 -1.50 -11.29 3.69
CA LEU A 33 -1.14 -11.81 2.39
C LEU A 33 0.07 -11.07 1.81
N ILE A 34 0.14 -9.75 1.95
CA ILE A 34 1.33 -8.98 1.55
C ILE A 34 2.55 -9.36 2.41
N VAL A 35 2.39 -9.58 3.71
CA VAL A 35 3.45 -10.12 4.60
C VAL A 35 3.96 -11.46 4.08
N THR A 36 3.05 -12.37 3.72
CA THR A 36 3.42 -13.68 3.18
C THR A 36 4.19 -13.55 1.87
N GLY A 37 3.74 -12.68 0.96
CA GLY A 37 4.43 -12.43 -0.30
C GLY A 37 5.81 -11.80 -0.10
N THR A 38 5.92 -10.74 0.71
CA THR A 38 7.21 -10.09 1.03
C THR A 38 8.16 -11.01 1.79
N HIS A 39 7.64 -11.90 2.64
CA HIS A 39 8.42 -12.93 3.30
C HIS A 39 9.02 -13.94 2.30
N LEU A 40 8.22 -14.42 1.34
CA LEU A 40 8.71 -15.29 0.29
C LEU A 40 9.76 -14.61 -0.59
N LEU A 41 9.59 -13.32 -0.92
CA LEU A 41 10.61 -12.56 -1.66
C LEU A 41 11.91 -12.42 -0.84
N THR A 42 11.82 -12.14 0.46
CA THR A 42 13.01 -12.02 1.33
C THR A 42 13.76 -13.33 1.53
N GLN A 43 13.06 -14.48 1.51
CA GLN A 43 13.71 -15.80 1.51
C GLN A 43 14.50 -16.06 0.22
N HIS A 44 14.01 -15.56 -0.92
CA HIS A 44 14.73 -15.68 -2.19
C HIS A 44 15.93 -14.74 -2.29
N LYS A 45 15.81 -13.51 -1.77
CA LYS A 45 16.90 -12.53 -1.76
C LYS A 45 16.78 -11.61 -0.55
N GLN A 46 17.84 -11.55 0.26
CA GLN A 46 17.89 -10.61 1.38
C GLN A 46 17.91 -9.17 0.84
N ASN A 47 16.77 -8.48 0.99
CA ASN A 47 16.63 -7.07 0.68
C ASN A 47 16.01 -6.36 1.89
N LYS A 48 16.75 -5.39 2.45
CA LYS A 48 16.31 -4.62 3.62
C LYS A 48 15.00 -3.86 3.38
N GLY A 49 14.75 -3.43 2.14
CA GLY A 49 13.50 -2.76 1.76
C GLY A 49 12.30 -3.70 1.83
N LEU A 50 12.44 -4.94 1.36
CA LEU A 50 11.37 -5.94 1.48
C LEU A 50 11.13 -6.32 2.94
N GLU A 51 12.18 -6.46 3.74
CA GLU A 51 12.04 -6.73 5.17
C GLU A 51 11.32 -5.59 5.91
N LEU A 52 11.65 -4.34 5.59
CA LEU A 52 10.95 -3.18 6.12
C LEU A 52 9.48 -3.16 5.70
N SER A 53 9.19 -3.42 4.42
CA SER A 53 7.81 -3.48 3.91
C SER A 53 6.96 -4.53 4.65
N LYS A 54 7.55 -5.70 4.94
CA LYS A 54 6.94 -6.77 5.73
C LYS A 54 6.57 -6.28 7.14
N TYR A 55 7.49 -5.65 7.86
CA TYR A 55 7.21 -5.15 9.21
C TYR A 55 6.19 -4.01 9.21
N LEU A 56 6.19 -3.15 8.20
CA LEU A 56 5.17 -2.11 8.04
C LEU A 56 3.78 -2.72 7.81
N CYS A 57 3.65 -3.76 6.98
CA CYS A 57 2.38 -4.47 6.82
C CYS A 57 1.90 -5.14 8.11
N ILE A 58 2.81 -5.72 8.91
CA ILE A 58 2.48 -6.26 10.23
C ILE A 58 1.97 -5.14 11.15
N GLY A 59 2.65 -3.99 11.15
CA GLY A 59 2.24 -2.81 11.91
C GLY A 59 0.83 -2.32 11.53
N LEU A 60 0.54 -2.25 10.23
CA LEU A 60 -0.81 -1.88 9.75
C LEU A 60 -1.86 -2.92 10.13
N ALA A 61 -1.57 -4.22 10.04
CA ALA A 61 -2.48 -5.27 10.48
C ALA A 61 -2.78 -5.18 11.98
N CYS A 62 -1.77 -4.92 12.81
CA CYS A 62 -1.95 -4.67 14.25
C CYS A 62 -2.76 -3.39 14.50
N PHE A 63 -2.53 -2.34 13.70
CA PHE A 63 -3.30 -1.11 13.82
C PHE A 63 -4.78 -1.33 13.52
N GLU A 64 -5.14 -2.06 12.47
CA GLU A 64 -6.53 -2.42 12.14
C GLU A 64 -7.23 -3.14 13.30
N LEU A 65 -6.52 -4.02 14.03
CA LEU A 65 -7.04 -4.68 15.24
C LEU A 65 -7.35 -3.70 16.38
N LEU A 66 -6.53 -2.67 16.52
CA LEU A 66 -6.60 -1.70 17.62
C LEU A 66 -7.42 -0.45 17.24
N GLN A 67 -7.83 -0.33 15.98
CA GLN A 67 -8.38 0.88 15.38
C GLN A 67 -9.61 1.40 16.14
N GLN A 68 -10.55 0.52 16.53
CA GLN A 68 -11.71 0.91 17.34
C GLN A 68 -11.30 1.48 18.71
N GLY A 69 -10.30 0.87 19.37
CA GLY A 69 -9.77 1.38 20.63
C GLY A 69 -9.10 2.74 20.47
N PHE A 70 -8.35 2.94 19.39
CA PHE A 70 -7.71 4.21 19.06
C PHE A 70 -8.73 5.32 18.78
N TYR A 71 -9.77 5.07 17.97
CA TYR A 71 -10.81 6.07 17.72
C TYR A 71 -11.58 6.45 19.00
N ASN A 72 -11.83 5.48 19.88
CA ASN A 72 -12.44 5.76 21.18
C ASN A 72 -11.52 6.60 22.10
N LEU A 73 -10.20 6.38 22.04
CA LEU A 73 -9.19 7.11 22.82
C LEU A 73 -8.95 8.54 22.34
N ILE A 74 -8.95 8.76 21.03
CA ILE A 74 -8.69 10.07 20.43
C ILE A 74 -9.88 11.02 20.70
N GLY A 75 -11.05 10.47 21.05
CA GLY A 75 -12.30 11.22 21.09
C GLY A 75 -12.61 11.81 19.72
N ASN A 76 -13.69 12.57 19.58
CA ASN A 76 -14.02 13.24 18.31
C ASN A 76 -13.03 14.37 17.90
N ASN A 77 -11.79 14.31 18.36
CA ASN A 77 -10.75 15.30 18.10
C ASN A 77 -10.20 15.12 16.68
N SER A 78 -10.85 15.81 15.74
CA SER A 78 -10.67 15.65 14.29
C SER A 78 -9.23 15.81 13.84
N THR A 79 -8.44 16.70 14.45
CA THR A 79 -7.03 16.93 14.08
C THR A 79 -6.16 15.69 14.25
N TYR A 80 -6.26 14.99 15.38
CA TYR A 80 -5.48 13.77 15.62
C TYR A 80 -5.90 12.64 14.68
N ALA A 81 -7.19 12.54 14.36
CA ALA A 81 -7.69 11.60 13.36
C ALA A 81 -7.10 11.88 11.97
N TYR A 82 -7.04 13.15 11.55
CA TYR A 82 -6.43 13.53 10.26
C TYR A 82 -4.93 13.19 10.21
N ILE A 83 -4.18 13.53 11.25
CA ILE A 83 -2.74 13.22 11.33
C ILE A 83 -2.51 11.70 11.26
N LEU A 84 -3.33 10.93 11.96
CA LEU A 84 -3.25 9.47 11.95
C LEU A 84 -3.51 8.90 10.56
N ILE A 85 -4.55 9.36 9.85
CA ILE A 85 -4.84 8.87 8.50
C ILE A 85 -3.73 9.25 7.51
N ILE A 86 -3.16 10.45 7.62
CA ILE A 86 -2.00 10.85 6.80
C ILE A 86 -0.81 9.91 7.05
N ALA A 87 -0.54 9.57 8.31
CA ALA A 87 0.53 8.64 8.65
C ALA A 87 0.29 7.24 8.08
N LEU A 88 -0.94 6.72 8.19
CA LEU A 88 -1.31 5.41 7.64
C LEU A 88 -1.20 5.38 6.11
N LEU A 89 -1.64 6.45 5.44
CA LEU A 89 -1.53 6.60 3.98
C LEU A 89 -0.06 6.61 3.53
N LEU A 90 0.79 7.36 4.24
CA LEU A 90 2.23 7.38 3.97
C LEU A 90 2.87 5.99 4.14
N ILE A 91 2.51 5.25 5.19
CA ILE A 91 3.00 3.89 5.42
C ILE A 91 2.56 2.98 4.26
N GLN A 92 1.29 3.05 3.85
CA GLN A 92 0.77 2.26 2.74
C GLN A 92 1.50 2.57 1.43
N PHE A 93 1.72 3.84 1.10
CA PHE A 93 2.50 4.22 -0.07
C PHE A 93 3.92 3.68 0.01
N PHE A 94 4.56 3.80 1.17
CA PHE A 94 5.93 3.37 1.36
C PHE A 94 6.11 1.85 1.21
N ILE A 95 5.13 1.04 1.66
CA ILE A 95 5.13 -0.42 1.48
C ILE A 95 5.27 -0.77 -0.01
N PHE A 96 4.35 -0.31 -0.85
CA PHE A 96 4.37 -0.69 -2.26
C PHE A 96 5.57 -0.10 -3.01
N TYR A 97 5.99 1.12 -2.65
CA TYR A 97 7.22 1.71 -3.19
C TYR A 97 8.44 0.84 -2.90
N LEU A 98 8.61 0.36 -1.67
CA LEU A 98 9.73 -0.51 -1.30
C LEU A 98 9.71 -1.85 -2.05
N ILE A 99 8.53 -2.42 -2.29
CA ILE A 99 8.39 -3.67 -3.03
C ILE A 99 8.76 -3.47 -4.51
N ILE A 100 8.27 -2.39 -5.14
CA ILE A 100 8.60 -2.06 -6.54
C ILE A 100 10.09 -1.73 -6.68
N LYS A 101 10.64 -0.94 -5.76
CA LYS A 101 12.07 -0.63 -5.73
C LYS A 101 12.92 -1.90 -5.61
N ALA A 102 12.54 -2.83 -4.73
CA ALA A 102 13.27 -4.09 -4.59
C ALA A 102 13.28 -4.91 -5.89
N ALA A 103 12.18 -4.90 -6.66
CA ALA A 103 12.12 -5.53 -7.97
C ALA A 103 12.97 -4.79 -9.01
N ALA A 104 13.02 -3.45 -8.96
CA ALA A 104 13.87 -2.62 -9.83
C ALA A 104 15.35 -2.90 -9.59
N ASP A 105 15.77 -2.94 -8.32
CA ASP A 105 17.13 -3.25 -7.89
C ASP A 105 17.54 -4.70 -8.24
N GLU A 106 16.57 -5.61 -8.38
CA GLU A 106 16.84 -7.00 -8.72
C GLU A 106 17.02 -7.23 -10.22
N THR A 107 16.21 -6.56 -11.03
CA THR A 107 16.15 -6.80 -12.48
C THR A 107 17.03 -5.83 -13.27
N GLU A 108 17.43 -4.71 -12.67
CA GLU A 108 18.12 -3.59 -13.34
C GLU A 108 17.38 -3.10 -14.61
N SER A 109 16.08 -3.41 -14.71
CA SER A 109 15.27 -3.07 -15.88
C SER A 109 14.83 -1.60 -15.83
N LEU A 110 15.09 -0.88 -16.92
CA LEU A 110 14.60 0.48 -17.14
C LEU A 110 13.07 0.58 -17.03
N ASP A 111 12.34 -0.44 -17.45
CA ASP A 111 10.87 -0.47 -17.36
C ASP A 111 10.42 -0.49 -15.89
N ILE A 112 11.09 -1.29 -15.05
CA ILE A 112 10.73 -1.44 -13.64
C ILE A 112 11.14 -0.22 -12.83
N GLN A 113 12.27 0.41 -13.16
CA GLN A 113 12.66 1.71 -12.61
C GLN A 113 11.64 2.81 -12.99
N THR A 114 11.08 2.76 -14.20
CA THR A 114 10.01 3.67 -14.62
C THR A 114 8.75 3.45 -13.79
N TYR A 115 8.36 2.20 -13.53
CA TYR A 115 7.23 1.90 -12.64
C TYR A 115 7.43 2.45 -11.22
N GLN A 116 8.65 2.36 -10.68
CA GLN A 116 8.98 2.94 -9.38
C GLN A 116 8.78 4.46 -9.37
N GLN A 117 9.26 5.17 -10.39
CA GLN A 117 9.13 6.62 -10.48
C GLN A 117 7.68 7.07 -10.66
N VAL A 118 6.93 6.39 -11.54
CA VAL A 118 5.51 6.67 -11.76
C VAL A 118 4.71 6.47 -10.48
N TYR A 119 4.96 5.38 -9.75
CA TYR A 119 4.31 5.13 -8.47
C TYR A 119 4.61 6.21 -7.44
N LEU A 120 5.87 6.65 -7.34
CA LEU A 120 6.26 7.72 -6.41
C LEU A 120 5.53 9.03 -6.72
N ILE A 121 5.39 9.38 -8.00
CA ILE A 121 4.63 10.57 -8.42
C ILE A 121 3.17 10.44 -8.00
N MET A 122 2.53 9.29 -8.28
CA MET A 122 1.14 9.06 -7.88
C MET A 122 0.95 9.15 -6.35
N ALA A 123 1.86 8.58 -5.57
CA ALA A 123 1.82 8.66 -4.10
C ALA A 123 1.94 10.11 -3.59
N ILE A 124 2.84 10.92 -4.17
CA ILE A 124 2.99 12.33 -3.83
C ILE A 124 1.73 13.13 -4.19
N VAL A 125 1.19 12.94 -5.40
CA VAL A 125 -0.04 13.60 -5.84
C VAL A 125 -1.23 13.18 -4.96
N GLY A 126 -1.30 11.91 -4.58
CA GLY A 126 -2.34 11.38 -3.69
C GLY A 126 -2.26 11.98 -2.29
N LEU A 127 -1.06 12.13 -1.73
CA LEU A 127 -0.86 12.80 -0.46
C LEU A 127 -1.31 14.27 -0.50
N ILE A 128 -0.93 15.00 -1.56
CA ILE A 128 -1.32 16.40 -1.74
C ILE A 128 -2.84 16.51 -1.87
N LEU A 129 -3.47 15.67 -2.70
CA LEU A 129 -4.92 15.65 -2.86
C LEU A 129 -5.63 15.33 -1.55
N TYR A 130 -5.12 14.36 -0.78
CA TYR A 130 -5.69 14.03 0.53
C TYR A 130 -5.65 15.23 1.49
N ILE A 131 -4.52 15.92 1.57
CA ILE A 131 -4.38 17.13 2.39
C ILE A 131 -5.37 18.21 1.90
N LEU A 132 -5.46 18.44 0.59
CA LEU A 132 -6.42 19.39 0.01
C LEU A 132 -7.86 19.03 0.34
N THR A 133 -8.23 17.74 0.32
CA THR A 133 -9.59 17.30 0.68
C THR A 133 -9.96 17.56 2.14
N CYS A 134 -8.97 17.64 3.04
CA CYS A 134 -9.21 18.02 4.44
C CYS A 134 -9.68 19.48 4.58
N PHE A 135 -9.30 20.35 3.63
CA PHE A 135 -9.69 21.77 3.63
C PHE A 135 -10.80 22.09 2.64
N PHE A 136 -10.90 21.33 1.55
CA PHE A 136 -11.79 21.59 0.42
C PHE A 136 -12.42 20.30 -0.09
N SER A 137 -13.72 20.12 0.19
CA SER A 137 -14.47 18.92 -0.21
C SER A 137 -14.55 18.68 -1.72
N GLY A 138 -14.36 19.73 -2.54
CA GLY A 138 -14.37 19.65 -4.00
C GLY A 138 -13.28 18.75 -4.61
N PHE A 139 -12.20 18.48 -3.88
CA PHE A 139 -11.12 17.60 -4.35
C PHE A 139 -11.42 16.11 -4.12
N PHE A 140 -12.51 15.76 -3.43
CA PHE A 140 -12.80 14.38 -3.05
C PHE A 140 -12.96 13.47 -4.28
N ALA A 141 -13.66 13.94 -5.32
CA ALA A 141 -13.82 13.18 -6.56
C ALA A 141 -12.48 12.90 -7.26
N LEU A 142 -11.55 13.86 -7.23
CA LEU A 142 -10.19 13.70 -7.79
C LEU A 142 -9.37 12.70 -6.98
N LEU A 143 -9.47 12.74 -5.65
CA LEU A 143 -8.82 11.77 -4.77
C LEU A 143 -9.31 10.34 -5.07
N MET A 144 -10.63 10.14 -5.16
CA MET A 144 -11.22 8.84 -5.48
C MET A 144 -10.79 8.36 -6.87
N GLY A 145 -10.77 9.25 -7.86
CA GLY A 145 -10.28 8.93 -9.21
C GLY A 145 -8.81 8.48 -9.20
N LEU A 146 -7.96 9.18 -8.45
CA LEU A 146 -6.55 8.82 -8.34
C LEU A 146 -6.35 7.47 -7.63
N GLN A 147 -7.11 7.17 -6.58
CA GLN A 147 -7.04 5.87 -5.90
C GLN A 147 -7.37 4.71 -6.83
N VAL A 148 -8.35 4.88 -7.74
CA VAL A 148 -8.68 3.86 -8.75
C VAL A 148 -7.53 3.71 -9.76
N ILE A 149 -6.93 4.83 -10.20
CA ILE A 149 -5.78 4.79 -11.12
C ILE A 149 -4.60 4.06 -10.46
N GLU A 150 -4.30 4.38 -9.20
CA GLU A 150 -3.24 3.74 -8.43
C GLU A 150 -3.49 2.24 -8.26
N PHE A 151 -4.73 1.85 -7.95
CA PHE A 151 -5.13 0.44 -7.85
C PHE A 151 -4.90 -0.31 -9.17
N CYS A 152 -5.37 0.25 -10.29
CA CYS A 152 -5.18 -0.34 -11.61
C CYS A 152 -3.70 -0.44 -11.98
N PHE A 153 -2.92 0.60 -11.67
CA PHE A 153 -1.48 0.62 -11.90
C PHE A 153 -0.75 -0.47 -11.10
N LEU A 154 -1.01 -0.58 -9.80
CA LEU A 154 -0.40 -1.60 -8.96
C LEU A 154 -0.80 -3.02 -9.40
N CYS A 155 -2.07 -3.23 -9.79
CA CYS A 155 -2.51 -4.49 -10.38
C CYS A 155 -1.67 -4.86 -11.60
N TYR A 156 -1.49 -3.91 -12.52
CA TYR A 156 -0.68 -4.09 -13.71
C TYR A 156 0.77 -4.43 -13.36
N VAL A 157 1.41 -3.63 -12.49
CA VAL A 157 2.82 -3.80 -12.10
C VAL A 157 3.06 -5.15 -11.43
N PHE A 158 2.23 -5.53 -10.45
CA PHE A 158 2.41 -6.80 -9.76
C PHE A 158 2.09 -8.01 -10.64
N GLN A 159 1.16 -7.88 -11.58
CA GLN A 159 0.91 -8.90 -12.59
C GLN A 159 2.09 -9.03 -13.57
N TYR A 160 2.72 -7.92 -13.96
CA TYR A 160 3.93 -7.91 -14.75
C TYR A 160 5.08 -8.61 -14.00
N PHE A 161 5.30 -8.27 -12.72
CA PHE A 161 6.31 -8.93 -11.89
C PHE A 161 6.08 -10.44 -11.77
N ARG A 162 4.83 -10.85 -11.54
CA ARG A 162 4.44 -12.26 -11.49
C ARG A 162 4.78 -13.03 -12.78
N THR A 163 4.73 -12.36 -13.92
CA THR A 163 4.90 -13.01 -15.23
C THR A 163 6.33 -12.97 -15.74
N HIS A 164 7.06 -11.88 -15.48
CA HIS A 164 8.35 -11.58 -16.10
C HIS A 164 9.56 -11.69 -15.16
N ILE A 165 9.37 -11.61 -13.82
CA ILE A 165 10.46 -11.78 -12.84
C ILE A 165 10.51 -13.25 -12.41
N LYS A 166 11.68 -13.89 -12.54
CA LYS A 166 11.89 -15.33 -12.27
C LYS A 166 12.07 -15.58 -10.77
#